data_AF-A0A0F9U4U8-F1
#
_entry.id   AF-A0A0F9U4U8-F1
#
_cell.length_a   1.000
_cell.length_b   1.000
_cell.length_c   1.000
_cell.angle_alpha   90.00
_cell.angle_beta   90.00
_cell.angle_gamma   90.00
#
_symmetry.space_group_name_H-M   'P 1'
#
loop_
_entity.id
_entity.type
_entity.pdbx_description
1 polymer ?
#
loop_
_entity_poly.entity_id
_entity_poly.type
_entity_poly.pdbx_seq_one_letter_code
_entity_poly.pdbx_strand_id
1 'polypeptide(L)'
;MKKRYETDTNFLSLYRYYCGNTEVPELFHLWSGISLVASCMGNNVWIEKFKGDRLYPNLYILLIGPSASGKGIAINKAVKFADLETSIMNPFRMSGTKRGSIQLLVRPRRFPDPFYHGSRIYMISPELVNDIGSGPLADEWVRWMTAMFTETDTKCTDTTGIHGIQVLENPLINWLGGSTEEWMRKSISEDAITGGFFARTVVVPGEVNYEHRVHKPTVPWDFEEVRNHLSRRISYFCRIYGQMVLSPDAEQIDAQWYNNRPAPTEESLSAIWNREHDIILKVAMVIAMCDLLLWDERYDFIIKRHHIQVAQKLVADVRANVGAIIKLTTDTRESAMFETVVKYIKDAKNGVAHTALLKKVYPKGIGSKLLANLVATLMEAGHVEIEFRGERRAKYYVWKRKRLG
;
A
#
# COMPACT_ATOMS: atom_id res chain seq x y z
N MET A 1 -23.29 2.23 33.82
CA MET A 1 -23.23 1.02 32.96
C MET A 1 -22.36 1.32 31.75
N LYS A 2 -21.35 0.48 31.44
CA LYS A 2 -20.60 0.63 30.19
C LYS A 2 -21.52 0.22 29.03
N LYS A 3 -21.61 1.04 27.97
CA LYS A 3 -22.43 0.76 26.79
C LYS A 3 -21.91 -0.52 26.13
N ARG A 4 -22.77 -1.52 25.95
CA ARG A 4 -22.46 -2.79 25.26
C ARG A 4 -22.33 -2.52 23.76
N TYR A 5 -21.48 -3.26 23.06
CA TYR A 5 -21.36 -3.10 21.61
C TYR A 5 -22.69 -3.41 20.92
N GLU A 6 -23.09 -2.56 19.96
CA GLU A 6 -24.34 -2.69 19.22
C GLU A 6 -24.07 -3.62 18.01
N THR A 7 -24.83 -4.71 17.90
CA THR A 7 -24.60 -5.77 16.89
C THR A 7 -24.89 -5.34 15.45
N ASP A 8 -25.50 -4.17 15.26
CA ASP A 8 -25.75 -3.47 14.00
C ASP A 8 -24.60 -2.52 13.60
N THR A 9 -23.53 -2.45 14.39
CA THR A 9 -22.37 -1.62 14.08
C THR A 9 -21.64 -2.15 12.83
N ASN A 10 -21.20 -1.22 11.96
CA ASN A 10 -20.30 -1.49 10.83
C ASN A 10 -19.09 -2.36 11.25
N PHE A 11 -18.70 -3.31 10.39
CA PHE A 11 -17.64 -4.28 10.68
C PHE A 11 -16.30 -3.62 11.02
N LEU A 12 -15.89 -2.60 10.25
CA LEU A 12 -14.59 -1.93 10.46
C LEU A 12 -14.58 -1.14 11.77
N SER A 13 -15.69 -0.49 12.13
CA SER A 13 -15.83 0.17 13.43
C SER A 13 -15.73 -0.83 14.59
N LEU A 14 -16.38 -1.99 14.46
CA LEU A 14 -16.30 -3.05 15.46
C LEU A 14 -14.91 -3.70 15.52
N TYR A 15 -14.27 -3.89 14.38
CA TYR A 15 -12.88 -4.35 14.28
C TYR A 15 -11.91 -3.36 14.92
N ARG A 16 -12.11 -2.05 14.72
CA ARG A 16 -11.34 -0.99 15.38
C ARG A 16 -11.51 -1.05 16.90
N TYR A 17 -12.75 -1.20 17.38
CA TYR A 17 -13.02 -1.39 18.81
C TYR A 17 -12.32 -2.63 19.36
N TYR A 18 -12.40 -3.77 18.67
CA TYR A 18 -11.67 -5.01 18.99
C TYR A 18 -10.15 -4.82 19.06
N CYS A 19 -9.58 -3.94 18.24
CA CYS A 19 -8.14 -3.66 18.27
C CYS A 19 -7.69 -3.09 19.62
N GLY A 20 -8.59 -2.39 20.33
CA GLY A 20 -8.34 -1.80 21.63
C GLY A 20 -7.56 -0.50 21.57
N ASN A 21 -7.11 -0.02 22.74
CA ASN A 21 -6.28 1.16 22.86
C ASN A 21 -4.80 0.77 22.82
N THR A 22 -4.07 1.23 21.80
CA THR A 22 -2.66 0.90 21.55
C THR A 22 -1.97 2.06 20.83
N GLU A 23 -0.65 2.09 20.83
CA GLU A 23 0.16 3.06 20.07
C GLU A 23 0.23 2.76 18.55
N VAL A 24 -0.38 1.65 18.09
CA VAL A 24 -0.39 1.28 16.68
C VAL A 24 -1.27 2.27 15.89
N PRO A 25 -0.78 2.83 14.77
CA PRO A 25 -1.55 3.75 13.94
C PRO A 25 -2.92 3.21 13.55
N GLU A 26 -3.96 4.06 13.63
CA GLU A 26 -5.33 3.63 13.34
C GLU A 26 -5.48 3.17 11.89
N LEU A 27 -4.80 3.84 10.96
CA LEU A 27 -4.78 3.52 9.53
C LEU A 27 -4.27 2.10 9.27
N PHE A 28 -3.28 1.63 10.03
CA PHE A 28 -2.81 0.25 9.89
C PHE A 28 -3.90 -0.75 10.24
N HIS A 29 -4.66 -0.51 11.30
CA HIS A 29 -5.78 -1.38 11.66
C HIS A 29 -6.91 -1.29 10.63
N LEU A 30 -7.26 -0.09 10.19
CA LEU A 30 -8.32 0.13 9.20
C LEU A 30 -8.04 -0.64 7.91
N TRP A 31 -6.86 -0.44 7.31
CA TRP A 31 -6.50 -1.09 6.05
C TRP A 31 -6.23 -2.59 6.21
N SER A 32 -5.76 -3.05 7.38
CA SER A 32 -5.69 -4.50 7.66
C SER A 32 -7.09 -5.13 7.72
N GLY A 33 -8.08 -4.42 8.27
CA GLY A 33 -9.48 -4.84 8.29
C GLY A 33 -10.10 -4.86 6.88
N ILE A 34 -9.85 -3.83 6.07
CA ILE A 34 -10.27 -3.78 4.66
C ILE A 34 -9.66 -4.96 3.89
N SER A 35 -8.37 -5.23 4.07
CA SER A 35 -7.68 -6.37 3.43
C SER A 35 -8.29 -7.73 3.82
N LEU A 36 -8.68 -7.88 5.09
CA LEU A 36 -9.32 -9.08 5.61
C LEU A 36 -10.68 -9.31 4.93
N VAL A 37 -11.53 -8.29 4.84
CA VAL A 37 -12.85 -8.43 4.21
C VAL A 37 -12.73 -8.64 2.70
N ALA A 38 -11.83 -7.93 2.02
CA ALA A 38 -11.53 -8.12 0.61
C ALA A 38 -11.12 -9.57 0.28
N SER A 39 -10.31 -10.18 1.15
CA SER A 39 -9.89 -11.58 1.03
C SER A 39 -10.99 -12.59 1.35
N CYS A 40 -11.94 -12.26 2.23
CA CYS A 40 -13.16 -13.07 2.41
C CYS A 40 -13.99 -13.11 1.13
N MET A 41 -14.25 -11.93 0.53
CA MET A 41 -15.06 -11.77 -0.67
C MET A 41 -14.45 -12.53 -1.86
N GLY A 42 -13.13 -12.40 -2.05
CA GLY A 42 -12.40 -13.06 -3.12
C GLY A 42 -13.04 -12.82 -4.49
N ASN A 43 -13.12 -13.87 -5.30
CA ASN A 43 -13.77 -13.88 -6.62
C ASN A 43 -15.26 -14.28 -6.57
N ASN A 44 -15.86 -14.39 -5.38
CA ASN A 44 -17.29 -14.66 -5.24
C ASN A 44 -18.14 -13.40 -5.39
N VAL A 45 -17.55 -12.22 -5.18
CA VAL A 45 -18.26 -10.95 -5.26
C VAL A 45 -17.58 -10.06 -6.28
N TRP A 46 -18.34 -9.49 -7.20
CA TRP A 46 -17.82 -8.63 -8.26
C TRP A 46 -18.78 -7.47 -8.52
N ILE A 47 -18.28 -6.42 -9.16
CA ILE A 47 -19.14 -5.52 -9.94
C ILE A 47 -18.89 -5.77 -11.43
N GLU A 48 -19.87 -5.51 -12.27
CA GLU A 48 -19.69 -5.54 -13.72
C GLU A 48 -19.34 -4.13 -14.19
N LYS A 49 -18.06 -3.90 -14.52
CA LYS A 49 -17.60 -2.57 -14.95
C LYS A 49 -17.81 -2.37 -16.46
N PHE A 50 -17.55 -3.42 -17.22
CA PHE A 50 -17.89 -3.51 -18.64
C PHE A 50 -18.73 -4.75 -18.85
N LYS A 51 -19.58 -4.75 -19.89
CA LYS A 51 -20.46 -5.87 -20.17
C LYS A 51 -19.66 -7.16 -20.35
N GLY A 52 -19.84 -8.12 -19.45
CA GLY A 52 -19.10 -9.39 -19.43
C GLY A 52 -17.78 -9.38 -18.65
N ASP A 53 -17.29 -8.22 -18.20
CA ASP A 53 -16.04 -8.08 -17.45
C ASP A 53 -16.30 -7.81 -15.96
N ARG A 54 -15.75 -8.68 -15.12
CA ARG A 54 -15.91 -8.64 -13.68
C ARG A 54 -14.75 -7.88 -13.04
N LEU A 55 -15.08 -6.91 -12.19
CA LEU A 55 -14.13 -6.29 -11.28
C LEU A 55 -14.31 -6.89 -9.88
N TYR A 56 -13.30 -7.62 -9.43
CA TYR A 56 -13.27 -8.24 -8.11
C TYR A 56 -12.58 -7.33 -7.07
N PRO A 57 -12.86 -7.50 -5.76
CA PRO A 57 -12.29 -6.70 -4.69
C PRO A 57 -10.85 -7.14 -4.33
N ASN A 58 -10.03 -7.54 -5.29
CA ASN A 58 -8.63 -7.88 -5.02
C ASN A 58 -7.81 -6.61 -4.74
N LEU A 59 -7.27 -6.53 -3.53
CA LEU A 59 -6.49 -5.41 -3.02
C LEU A 59 -5.08 -5.85 -2.63
N TYR A 60 -4.10 -5.05 -3.06
CA TYR A 60 -2.71 -5.12 -2.61
C TYR A 60 -2.51 -3.97 -1.63
N ILE A 61 -2.31 -4.27 -0.36
CA ILE A 61 -2.18 -3.28 0.71
C ILE A 61 -0.79 -3.41 1.32
N LEU A 62 -0.04 -2.32 1.32
CA LEU A 62 1.31 -2.26 1.86
C LEU A 62 1.38 -1.20 2.96
N LEU A 63 1.58 -1.66 4.20
CA LEU A 63 1.78 -0.78 5.35
C LEU A 63 3.23 -0.31 5.39
N ILE A 64 3.45 1.00 5.37
CA ILE A 64 4.78 1.61 5.42
C ILE A 64 4.91 2.49 6.66
N GLY A 65 6.01 2.32 7.38
CA GLY A 65 6.37 3.16 8.50
C GLY A 65 7.73 2.77 9.07
N PRO A 66 8.25 3.48 10.07
CA PRO A 66 9.53 3.15 10.68
C PRO A 66 9.50 1.75 11.32
N SER A 67 10.66 1.17 11.59
CA SER A 67 10.74 -0.08 12.37
C SER A 67 10.02 0.09 13.71
N ALA A 68 9.40 -0.98 14.21
CA ALA A 68 8.62 -0.97 15.44
C ALA A 68 7.37 -0.03 15.47
N SER A 69 6.87 0.45 14.33
CA SER A 69 5.62 1.25 14.24
C SER A 69 4.32 0.44 14.40
N GLY A 70 4.38 -0.84 14.78
CA GLY A 70 3.18 -1.66 14.98
C GLY A 70 2.57 -2.30 13.72
N LYS A 71 3.21 -2.20 12.54
CA LYS A 71 2.78 -2.87 11.30
C LYS A 71 2.45 -4.36 11.51
N GLY A 72 3.40 -5.11 12.06
CA GLY A 72 3.23 -6.54 12.33
C GLY A 72 2.09 -6.84 13.31
N ILE A 73 1.80 -5.93 14.25
CA ILE A 73 0.68 -6.08 15.19
C ILE A 73 -0.66 -5.96 14.44
N ALA A 74 -0.80 -4.94 13.59
CA ALA A 74 -2.01 -4.74 12.78
C ALA A 74 -2.25 -5.91 11.83
N ILE A 75 -1.21 -6.34 11.09
CA ILE A 75 -1.26 -7.49 10.18
C ILE A 75 -1.68 -8.75 10.95
N ASN A 76 -1.01 -9.07 12.07
CA ASN A 76 -1.31 -10.27 12.83
C ASN A 76 -2.73 -10.27 13.44
N LYS A 77 -3.33 -9.12 13.76
CA LYS A 77 -4.73 -9.06 14.18
C LYS A 77 -5.68 -9.48 13.06
N ALA A 78 -5.46 -9.05 11.81
CA ALA A 78 -6.25 -9.48 10.66
C ALA A 78 -6.03 -10.98 10.35
N VAL A 79 -4.77 -11.43 10.37
CA VAL A 79 -4.42 -12.83 10.06
C VAL A 79 -5.05 -13.82 11.03
N LYS A 80 -5.15 -13.48 12.33
CA LYS A 80 -5.82 -14.33 13.32
C LYS A 80 -7.26 -14.67 12.95
N PHE A 81 -7.96 -13.78 12.25
CA PHE A 81 -9.30 -14.09 11.75
C PHE A 81 -9.26 -14.88 10.44
N ALA A 82 -8.32 -14.58 9.53
CA ALA A 82 -8.14 -15.38 8.32
C ALA A 82 -7.79 -16.85 8.63
N ASP A 83 -7.05 -17.10 9.71
CA ASP A 83 -6.71 -18.43 10.21
C ASP A 83 -7.95 -19.23 10.69
N LEU A 84 -9.11 -18.58 10.88
CA LEU A 84 -10.37 -19.26 11.19
C LEU A 84 -11.04 -19.85 9.94
N GLU A 85 -10.77 -19.29 8.74
CA GLU A 85 -11.39 -19.68 7.46
C GLU A 85 -10.32 -20.13 6.46
N THR A 86 -9.31 -20.87 6.92
CA THR A 86 -8.16 -21.31 6.11
C THR A 86 -8.55 -22.12 4.87
N SER A 87 -9.67 -22.84 4.93
CA SER A 87 -10.21 -23.61 3.80
C SER A 87 -10.70 -22.74 2.65
N ILE A 88 -11.16 -21.52 2.95
CA ILE A 88 -11.75 -20.61 1.96
C ILE A 88 -10.74 -19.53 1.57
N MET A 89 -10.13 -18.87 2.55
CA MET A 89 -9.25 -17.72 2.33
C MET A 89 -7.82 -18.09 1.93
N ASN A 90 -7.40 -19.33 2.23
CA ASN A 90 -6.05 -19.83 2.00
C ASN A 90 -4.95 -18.81 2.39
N PRO A 91 -4.89 -18.40 3.67
CA PRO A 91 -3.89 -17.43 4.12
C PRO A 91 -2.49 -18.03 3.95
N PHE A 92 -1.63 -17.29 3.26
CA PHE A 92 -0.29 -17.70 2.91
C PHE A 92 0.72 -16.68 3.42
N ARG A 93 1.49 -17.05 4.45
CA ARG A 93 2.66 -16.28 4.86
C ARG A 93 3.79 -16.58 3.89
N MET A 94 4.26 -15.55 3.21
CA MET A 94 5.31 -15.69 2.23
C MET A 94 6.62 -16.10 2.91
N SER A 95 7.26 -17.15 2.39
CA SER A 95 8.64 -17.50 2.76
C SER A 95 9.41 -17.87 1.49
N GLY A 96 10.26 -16.96 1.00
CA GLY A 96 11.19 -17.24 -0.09
C GLY A 96 10.63 -17.00 -1.50
N THR A 97 11.27 -17.65 -2.49
CA THR A 97 11.16 -17.33 -3.93
C THR A 97 9.77 -17.61 -4.52
N LYS A 98 9.44 -16.95 -5.64
CA LYS A 98 8.20 -17.13 -6.43
C LYS A 98 7.81 -18.60 -6.64
N ARG A 99 8.78 -19.49 -6.84
CA ARG A 99 8.56 -20.94 -7.02
C ARG A 99 7.97 -21.60 -5.78
N GLY A 100 8.50 -21.27 -4.60
CA GLY A 100 7.96 -21.74 -3.32
C GLY A 100 6.55 -21.21 -3.07
N SER A 101 6.27 -19.99 -3.51
CA SER A 101 4.93 -19.39 -3.48
C SER A 101 3.96 -20.21 -4.33
N ILE A 102 4.22 -20.38 -5.62
CA ILE A 102 3.32 -21.10 -6.55
C ILE A 102 3.02 -22.52 -6.08
N GLN A 103 4.02 -23.27 -5.62
CA GLN A 103 3.83 -24.64 -5.13
C GLN A 103 2.92 -24.72 -3.88
N LEU A 104 2.89 -23.67 -3.07
CA LEU A 104 2.04 -23.56 -1.88
C LEU A 104 0.63 -23.04 -2.23
N LEU A 105 0.49 -22.31 -3.34
CA LEU A 105 -0.79 -21.85 -3.89
C LEU A 105 -1.54 -22.96 -4.62
N VAL A 106 -0.82 -23.95 -5.18
CA VAL A 106 -1.38 -25.13 -5.87
C VAL A 106 -1.78 -26.23 -4.88
N ARG A 107 -1.88 -25.92 -3.57
CA ARG A 107 -2.36 -26.90 -2.59
C ARG A 107 -3.73 -27.43 -3.03
N PRO A 108 -3.89 -28.77 -3.10
CA PRO A 108 -5.11 -29.38 -3.59
C PRO A 108 -6.31 -28.90 -2.77
N ARG A 109 -7.42 -28.66 -3.48
CA ARG A 109 -8.76 -28.37 -2.95
C ARG A 109 -9.00 -29.19 -1.69
N ARG A 110 -8.77 -28.62 -0.49
CA ARG A 110 -8.91 -29.38 0.76
C ARG A 110 -10.37 -29.70 1.06
N PHE A 111 -11.30 -28.95 0.45
CA PHE A 111 -12.72 -29.18 0.56
C PHE A 111 -13.37 -28.91 -0.81
N PRO A 112 -14.11 -29.86 -1.39
CA PRO A 112 -15.08 -29.56 -2.44
C PRO A 112 -16.23 -28.80 -1.77
N ASP A 113 -16.00 -27.52 -1.49
CA ASP A 113 -17.05 -26.64 -1.01
C ASP A 113 -17.83 -26.15 -2.25
N PRO A 114 -19.15 -26.39 -2.35
CA PRO A 114 -19.97 -25.91 -3.47
C PRO A 114 -19.99 -24.38 -3.60
N PHE A 115 -19.53 -23.64 -2.59
CA PHE A 115 -19.40 -22.18 -2.60
C PHE A 115 -18.01 -21.68 -3.07
N TYR A 116 -17.11 -22.59 -3.44
CA TYR A 116 -15.75 -22.28 -3.87
C TYR A 116 -15.65 -22.11 -5.40
N HIS A 117 -15.56 -20.86 -5.85
CA HIS A 117 -15.26 -20.51 -7.23
C HIS A 117 -13.79 -20.06 -7.30
N GLY A 118 -12.94 -20.67 -8.12
CA GLY A 118 -11.53 -20.27 -8.35
C GLY A 118 -10.58 -20.26 -7.12
N SER A 119 -9.30 -19.98 -7.33
CA SER A 119 -8.29 -20.00 -6.25
C SER A 119 -8.21 -18.67 -5.50
N ARG A 120 -8.78 -18.59 -4.29
CA ARG A 120 -8.58 -17.45 -3.37
C ARG A 120 -7.27 -17.55 -2.63
N ILE A 121 -6.53 -16.45 -2.60
CA ILE A 121 -5.20 -16.39 -1.98
C ILE A 121 -5.12 -15.12 -1.14
N TYR A 122 -4.92 -15.28 0.17
CA TYR A 122 -4.58 -14.15 1.04
C TYR A 122 -3.10 -14.18 1.40
N MET A 123 -2.30 -13.48 0.60
CA MET A 123 -0.85 -13.40 0.79
C MET A 123 -0.49 -12.41 1.90
N ILE A 124 0.38 -12.83 2.81
CA ILE A 124 0.77 -12.08 4.00
C ILE A 124 2.29 -11.94 4.01
N SER A 125 2.78 -10.71 4.10
CA SER A 125 4.22 -10.40 4.10
C SER A 125 4.54 -9.36 5.16
N PRO A 126 4.60 -9.73 6.46
CA PRO A 126 4.72 -8.76 7.55
C PRO A 126 5.98 -7.91 7.46
N GLU A 127 7.04 -8.45 6.87
CA GLU A 127 8.31 -7.78 6.64
C GLU A 127 8.86 -8.12 5.25
N LEU A 128 8.49 -7.30 4.29
CA LEU A 128 8.76 -7.54 2.86
C LEU A 128 10.24 -7.80 2.53
N VAL A 129 11.15 -7.17 3.29
CA VAL A 129 12.61 -7.35 3.18
C VAL A 129 13.02 -8.81 3.40
N ASN A 130 12.48 -9.41 4.45
CA ASN A 130 12.82 -10.76 4.87
C ASN A 130 12.11 -11.79 3.98
N ASP A 131 10.95 -11.42 3.44
CA ASP A 131 10.10 -12.33 2.70
C ASP A 131 10.51 -12.46 1.22
N ILE A 132 10.94 -11.37 0.57
CA ILE A 132 11.30 -11.32 -0.87
C ILE A 132 12.81 -11.30 -1.12
N GLY A 133 13.58 -10.64 -0.24
CA GLY A 133 14.99 -10.30 -0.49
C GLY A 133 15.16 -9.03 -1.33
N SER A 134 16.22 -8.96 -2.14
CA SER A 134 16.55 -7.79 -2.98
C SER A 134 17.12 -8.20 -4.34
N GLY A 135 17.07 -7.29 -5.32
CA GLY A 135 17.65 -7.51 -6.66
C GLY A 135 16.75 -8.38 -7.55
N PRO A 136 17.30 -9.26 -8.41
CA PRO A 136 16.54 -9.96 -9.46
C PRO A 136 15.34 -10.77 -8.97
N LEU A 137 15.42 -11.34 -7.76
CA LEU A 137 14.31 -12.09 -7.14
C LEU A 137 13.13 -11.17 -6.80
N ALA A 138 13.40 -9.95 -6.34
CA ALA A 138 12.36 -8.96 -6.07
C ALA A 138 11.70 -8.50 -7.38
N ASP A 139 12.48 -8.26 -8.43
CA ASP A 139 11.93 -7.87 -9.73
C ASP A 139 11.06 -8.97 -10.36
N GLU A 140 11.44 -10.25 -10.19
CA GLU A 140 10.61 -11.37 -10.66
C GLU A 140 9.28 -11.45 -9.90
N TRP A 141 9.32 -11.26 -8.58
CA TRP A 141 8.12 -11.26 -7.74
C TRP A 141 7.19 -10.08 -8.09
N VAL A 142 7.75 -8.88 -8.24
CA VAL A 142 6.99 -7.67 -8.62
C VAL A 142 6.30 -7.88 -9.97
N ARG A 143 7.01 -8.42 -10.97
CA ARG A 143 6.42 -8.76 -12.28
C ARG A 143 5.29 -9.77 -12.15
N TRP A 144 5.48 -10.83 -11.36
CA TRP A 144 4.46 -11.86 -11.15
C TRP A 144 3.21 -11.29 -10.45
N MET A 145 3.37 -10.55 -9.36
CA MET A 145 2.25 -9.91 -8.65
C MET A 145 1.48 -8.94 -9.55
N THR A 146 2.20 -8.23 -10.43
CA THR A 146 1.59 -7.29 -11.38
C THR A 146 0.70 -7.99 -12.40
N ALA A 147 1.13 -9.15 -12.93
CA ALA A 147 0.33 -9.98 -13.83
C ALA A 147 -0.92 -10.52 -13.11
N MET A 148 -0.72 -11.14 -11.94
CA MET A 148 -1.80 -11.78 -11.17
C MET A 148 -2.87 -10.80 -10.67
N PHE A 149 -2.58 -9.51 -10.57
CA PHE A 149 -3.59 -8.52 -10.17
C PHE A 149 -4.68 -8.34 -11.24
N THR A 150 -4.37 -8.61 -12.51
CA THR A 150 -5.27 -8.42 -13.65
C THR A 150 -5.83 -9.76 -14.14
N GLU A 151 -5.00 -10.81 -14.14
CA GLU A 151 -5.30 -12.17 -14.60
C GLU A 151 -6.12 -12.98 -13.58
N THR A 152 -7.33 -12.50 -13.25
CA THR A 152 -8.17 -13.09 -12.19
C THR A 152 -9.18 -14.13 -12.68
N ASP A 153 -9.47 -14.16 -13.99
CA ASP A 153 -10.39 -15.12 -14.65
C ASP A 153 -9.69 -15.97 -15.72
N THR A 154 -8.37 -16.16 -15.59
CA THR A 154 -7.57 -16.96 -16.53
C THR A 154 -6.94 -18.17 -15.83
N LYS A 155 -6.63 -19.20 -16.62
CA LYS A 155 -5.78 -20.30 -16.15
C LYS A 155 -4.33 -19.84 -16.19
N CYS A 156 -3.69 -19.76 -15.02
CA CYS A 156 -2.26 -19.52 -14.94
C CYS A 156 -1.54 -20.87 -14.91
N THR A 157 -0.75 -21.14 -15.94
CA THR A 157 0.01 -22.39 -16.09
C THR A 157 1.49 -22.11 -15.86
N ASP A 158 2.08 -22.69 -14.82
CA ASP A 158 3.55 -22.71 -14.66
C ASP A 158 4.08 -24.07 -15.13
N THR A 159 4.89 -24.03 -16.19
CA THR A 159 5.47 -25.20 -16.84
C THR A 159 6.90 -25.51 -16.38
N THR A 160 7.47 -24.75 -15.43
CA THR A 160 8.92 -24.72 -15.19
C THR A 160 9.44 -25.62 -14.04
N GLY A 161 8.70 -26.67 -13.65
CA GLY A 161 9.05 -27.53 -12.50
C GLY A 161 9.36 -29.00 -12.80
N ILE A 162 10.24 -29.61 -11.98
CA ILE A 162 10.57 -31.07 -11.92
C ILE A 162 9.32 -31.93 -11.63
N HIS A 163 8.24 -31.32 -11.13
CA HIS A 163 6.98 -31.98 -10.76
C HIS A 163 5.85 -31.84 -11.81
N GLY A 164 6.16 -31.40 -13.03
CA GLY A 164 5.17 -31.26 -14.11
C GLY A 164 4.44 -29.90 -14.11
N ILE A 165 3.44 -29.79 -15.00
CA ILE A 165 2.66 -28.57 -15.25
C ILE A 165 1.74 -28.29 -14.05
N GLN A 166 1.89 -27.12 -13.41
CA GLN A 166 0.98 -26.66 -12.36
C GLN A 166 0.00 -25.63 -12.91
N VAL A 167 -1.30 -25.82 -12.67
CA VAL A 167 -2.38 -24.93 -13.16
C VAL A 167 -3.10 -24.31 -11.96
N LEU A 168 -3.11 -22.98 -11.91
CA LEU A 168 -3.97 -22.17 -11.03
C LEU A 168 -5.20 -21.75 -11.82
N GLU A 169 -6.39 -22.18 -11.38
CA GLU A 169 -7.66 -21.84 -12.04
C GLU A 169 -8.26 -20.58 -11.41
N ASN A 170 -8.37 -19.51 -12.20
CA ASN A 170 -8.94 -18.21 -11.81
C ASN A 170 -8.37 -17.70 -10.49
N PRO A 171 -7.03 -17.49 -10.41
CA PRO A 171 -6.39 -17.07 -9.18
C PRO A 171 -6.79 -15.64 -8.83
N LEU A 172 -7.17 -15.41 -7.58
CA LEU A 172 -7.39 -14.08 -7.06
C LEU A 172 -6.56 -13.87 -5.79
N ILE A 173 -5.64 -12.91 -5.87
CA ILE A 173 -4.72 -12.58 -4.79
C ILE A 173 -5.17 -11.29 -4.10
N ASN A 174 -5.42 -11.39 -2.80
CA ASN A 174 -5.34 -10.25 -1.90
C ASN A 174 -3.99 -10.31 -1.19
N TRP A 175 -3.33 -9.16 -1.01
CA TRP A 175 -2.02 -9.09 -0.38
C TRP A 175 -2.00 -8.06 0.74
N LEU A 176 -1.50 -8.46 1.91
CA LEU A 176 -1.24 -7.58 3.04
C LEU A 176 0.24 -7.65 3.42
N GLY A 177 0.96 -6.57 3.13
CA GLY A 177 2.38 -6.44 3.37
C GLY A 177 2.73 -5.37 4.39
N GLY A 178 3.91 -5.49 5.00
CA GLY A 178 4.55 -4.47 5.82
C GLY A 178 5.98 -4.19 5.33
N SER A 179 6.36 -2.92 5.22
CA SER A 179 7.71 -2.52 4.83
C SER A 179 8.16 -1.21 5.49
N THR A 180 9.40 -0.83 5.24
CA THR A 180 9.99 0.46 5.65
C THR A 180 10.27 1.32 4.43
N GLU A 181 10.24 2.64 4.60
CA GLU A 181 10.57 3.58 3.52
C GLU A 181 12.00 3.36 3.00
N GLU A 182 12.93 3.04 3.89
CA GLU A 182 14.33 2.83 3.52
C GLU A 182 14.52 1.61 2.60
N TRP A 183 13.84 0.50 2.91
CA TRP A 183 13.91 -0.68 2.04
C TRP A 183 13.24 -0.41 0.70
N MET A 184 12.10 0.29 0.72
CA MET A 184 11.40 0.69 -0.50
C MET A 184 12.32 1.48 -1.42
N ARG A 185 13.06 2.48 -0.91
CA ARG A 185 14.05 3.22 -1.71
C ARG A 185 15.16 2.33 -2.29
N LYS A 186 15.58 1.30 -1.57
CA LYS A 186 16.71 0.43 -1.98
C LYS A 186 16.30 -0.69 -2.93
N SER A 187 15.04 -1.10 -2.88
CA SER A 187 14.56 -2.32 -3.54
C SER A 187 13.58 -2.05 -4.67
N ILE A 188 13.04 -0.83 -4.78
CA ILE A 188 12.18 -0.43 -5.89
C ILE A 188 13.06 -0.07 -7.08
N SER A 189 12.98 -0.89 -8.13
CA SER A 189 13.48 -0.52 -9.45
C SER A 189 12.56 0.52 -10.11
N GLU A 190 13.12 1.36 -10.98
CA GLU A 190 12.33 2.28 -11.81
C GLU A 190 11.26 1.53 -12.62
N ASP A 191 11.60 0.32 -13.08
CA ASP A 191 10.70 -0.64 -13.73
C ASP A 191 9.51 -1.07 -12.85
N ALA A 192 9.65 -1.15 -11.53
CA ALA A 192 8.54 -1.48 -10.63
C ALA A 192 7.54 -0.32 -10.51
N ILE A 193 8.03 0.92 -10.61
CA ILE A 193 7.23 2.15 -10.58
C ILE A 193 6.48 2.29 -11.92
N THR A 194 7.21 2.24 -13.03
CA THR A 194 6.65 2.39 -14.39
C THR A 194 5.84 1.18 -14.83
N GLY A 195 6.26 -0.04 -14.45
CA GLY A 195 5.60 -1.31 -14.73
C GLY A 195 4.25 -1.49 -14.03
N GLY A 196 3.85 -0.54 -13.17
CA GLY A 196 2.50 -0.43 -12.66
C GLY A 196 2.18 -1.32 -11.45
N PHE A 197 3.19 -1.86 -10.77
CA PHE A 197 2.99 -2.57 -9.50
C PHE A 197 2.44 -1.62 -8.43
N PHE A 198 3.11 -0.47 -8.25
CA PHE A 198 2.67 0.54 -7.27
C PHE A 198 1.35 1.21 -7.63
N ALA A 199 1.03 1.30 -8.92
CA ALA A 199 -0.28 1.74 -9.37
C ALA A 199 -1.44 0.80 -8.97
N ARG A 200 -1.13 -0.44 -8.59
CA ARG A 200 -2.11 -1.45 -8.09
C ARG A 200 -2.06 -1.59 -6.57
N THR A 201 -1.09 -0.98 -5.91
CA THR A 201 -0.82 -1.16 -4.48
C THR A 201 -1.30 0.06 -3.70
N VAL A 202 -2.17 -0.19 -2.73
CA VAL A 202 -2.57 0.78 -1.72
C VAL A 202 -1.45 0.88 -0.69
N VAL A 203 -0.70 1.98 -0.74
CA VAL A 203 0.40 2.23 0.20
C VAL A 203 -0.10 3.07 1.37
N VAL A 204 -0.10 2.47 2.55
CA VAL A 204 -0.67 3.05 3.77
C VAL A 204 0.47 3.55 4.65
N PRO A 205 0.62 4.87 4.87
CA PRO A 205 1.61 5.39 5.80
C PRO A 205 1.17 5.12 7.25
N GLY A 206 2.14 4.92 8.13
CA GLY A 206 1.94 4.93 9.56
C GLY A 206 2.95 5.85 10.21
N GLU A 207 2.49 7.04 10.53
CA GLU A 207 3.22 7.98 11.38
C GLU A 207 3.07 7.54 12.84
N VAL A 208 4.21 7.43 13.53
CA VAL A 208 4.21 7.14 14.96
C VAL A 208 4.00 8.47 15.70
N ASN A 209 2.89 8.58 16.41
CA ASN A 209 2.66 9.71 17.31
C ASN A 209 3.36 9.47 18.64
N TYR A 210 4.59 9.99 18.80
CA TYR A 210 5.39 9.83 20.02
C TYR A 210 4.81 10.53 21.26
N GLU A 211 3.85 11.44 21.09
CA GLU A 211 3.11 12.07 22.20
C GLU A 211 1.99 11.17 22.70
N HIS A 212 1.43 10.30 21.85
CA HIS A 212 0.43 9.33 22.25
C HIS A 212 1.11 8.10 22.87
N ARG A 213 1.10 8.04 24.21
CA ARG A 213 1.75 6.97 24.97
C ARG A 213 0.74 6.06 25.65
N VAL A 214 0.84 4.77 25.41
CA VAL A 214 0.00 3.73 26.02
C VAL A 214 0.89 2.72 26.72
N HIS A 215 1.18 2.96 28.00
CA HIS A 215 2.04 2.10 28.83
C HIS A 215 1.59 0.63 28.84
N LYS A 216 0.27 0.40 28.90
CA LYS A 216 -0.32 -0.94 28.84
C LYS A 216 -1.45 -0.95 27.82
N PRO A 217 -1.30 -1.67 26.68
CA PRO A 217 -2.39 -1.87 25.74
C PRO A 217 -3.61 -2.49 26.43
N THR A 218 -4.80 -1.94 26.16
CA THR A 218 -6.05 -2.42 26.73
C THR A 218 -7.01 -2.86 25.64
N VAL A 219 -7.71 -3.96 25.86
CA VAL A 219 -8.81 -4.42 25.01
C VAL A 219 -10.16 -4.00 25.61
N PRO A 220 -11.23 -3.98 24.81
CA PRO A 220 -12.60 -3.90 25.30
C PRO A 220 -12.93 -4.85 26.45
N TRP A 221 -13.86 -4.46 27.31
CA TRP A 221 -14.30 -5.32 28.43
C TRP A 221 -15.12 -6.53 27.94
N ASP A 222 -15.79 -6.39 26.80
CA ASP A 222 -16.59 -7.37 26.06
C ASP A 222 -15.80 -8.01 24.90
N PHE A 223 -14.47 -8.01 24.98
CA PHE A 223 -13.55 -8.44 23.92
C PHE A 223 -13.92 -9.79 23.29
N GLU A 224 -14.24 -10.78 24.11
CA GLU A 224 -14.54 -12.13 23.63
C GLU A 224 -15.88 -12.19 22.88
N GLU A 225 -16.89 -11.46 23.34
CA GLU A 225 -18.18 -11.37 22.65
C GLU A 225 -18.01 -10.70 21.27
N VAL A 226 -17.28 -9.57 21.24
CA VAL A 226 -16.96 -8.84 20.00
C VAL A 226 -16.17 -9.72 19.04
N ARG A 227 -15.14 -10.42 19.53
CA ARG A 227 -14.33 -11.35 18.74
C ARG A 227 -15.21 -12.42 18.09
N ASN A 228 -16.08 -13.06 18.85
CA ASN A 228 -16.97 -14.11 18.36
C ASN A 228 -18.00 -13.57 17.35
N HIS A 229 -18.47 -12.33 17.53
CA HIS A 229 -19.32 -11.68 16.55
C HIS A 229 -18.58 -11.38 15.23
N LEU A 230 -17.36 -10.83 15.30
CA LEU A 230 -16.51 -10.59 14.11
C LEU A 230 -16.20 -11.91 13.37
N SER A 231 -15.85 -12.98 14.09
CA SER A 231 -15.60 -14.29 13.49
C SER A 231 -16.82 -14.82 12.73
N ARG A 232 -18.03 -14.68 13.29
CA ARG A 232 -19.27 -15.07 12.59
C ARG A 232 -19.49 -14.26 11.31
N ARG A 233 -19.24 -12.95 11.34
CA ARG A 233 -19.33 -12.08 10.15
C ARG A 233 -18.33 -12.47 9.07
N ILE A 234 -17.10 -12.80 9.45
CA ILE A 234 -16.06 -13.26 8.52
C ILE A 234 -16.45 -14.58 7.85
N SER A 235 -16.93 -15.53 8.66
CA SER A 235 -17.45 -16.80 8.16
C SER A 235 -18.58 -16.59 7.16
N TYR A 236 -19.48 -15.65 7.46
CA TYR A 236 -20.57 -15.26 6.59
C TYR A 236 -20.07 -14.60 5.29
N PHE A 237 -19.19 -13.60 5.36
CA PHE A 237 -18.61 -12.92 4.19
C PHE A 237 -17.89 -13.86 3.23
N CYS A 238 -17.22 -14.89 3.75
CA CYS A 238 -16.53 -15.90 2.94
C CYS A 238 -17.47 -16.73 2.04
N ARG A 239 -18.76 -16.80 2.39
CA ARG A 239 -19.78 -17.64 1.73
C ARG A 239 -20.76 -16.85 0.87
N ILE A 240 -20.71 -15.52 0.94
CA ILE A 240 -21.49 -14.67 0.04
C ILE A 240 -21.02 -14.87 -1.41
N TYR A 241 -21.96 -14.86 -2.35
CA TYR A 241 -21.71 -14.96 -3.78
C TYR A 241 -22.70 -14.07 -4.54
N GLY A 242 -22.21 -13.23 -5.45
CA GLY A 242 -23.08 -12.44 -6.31
C GLY A 242 -22.46 -11.15 -6.83
N GLN A 243 -23.17 -10.56 -7.79
CA GLN A 243 -22.83 -9.26 -8.37
C GLN A 243 -23.34 -8.12 -7.48
N MET A 244 -22.45 -7.22 -7.10
CA MET A 244 -22.78 -5.91 -6.54
C MET A 244 -23.12 -4.93 -7.66
N VAL A 245 -24.11 -4.07 -7.41
CA VAL A 245 -24.57 -3.03 -8.34
C VAL A 245 -24.58 -1.69 -7.60
N LEU A 246 -24.23 -0.60 -8.30
CA LEU A 246 -24.32 0.73 -7.71
C LEU A 246 -25.80 1.17 -7.68
N SER A 247 -26.23 1.76 -6.57
CA SER A 247 -27.50 2.50 -6.57
C SER A 247 -27.43 3.70 -7.52
N PRO A 248 -28.57 4.21 -8.05
CA PRO A 248 -28.56 5.38 -8.93
C PRO A 248 -27.82 6.59 -8.36
N ASP A 249 -27.98 6.87 -7.06
CA ASP A 249 -27.26 7.96 -6.37
C ASP A 249 -25.75 7.71 -6.25
N ALA A 250 -25.35 6.43 -6.14
CA ALA A 250 -23.94 6.04 -6.11
C ALA A 250 -23.29 6.17 -7.49
N GLU A 251 -24.00 5.80 -8.56
CA GLU A 251 -23.54 6.02 -9.94
C GLU A 251 -23.36 7.52 -10.22
N GLN A 252 -24.31 8.35 -9.77
CA GLN A 252 -24.22 9.80 -9.96
C GLN A 252 -22.98 10.40 -9.28
N ILE A 253 -22.71 10.04 -8.02
CA ILE A 253 -21.54 10.59 -7.29
C ILE A 253 -20.22 10.04 -7.82
N ASP A 254 -20.19 8.78 -8.28
CA ASP A 254 -19.03 8.19 -8.94
C ASP A 254 -18.73 8.89 -10.27
N ALA A 255 -19.74 9.09 -11.12
CA ALA A 255 -19.61 9.80 -12.38
C ALA A 255 -19.20 11.26 -12.17
N GLN A 256 -19.77 11.95 -11.18
CA GLN A 256 -19.37 13.31 -10.83
C GLN A 256 -17.90 13.38 -10.43
N TRP A 257 -17.41 12.45 -9.60
CA TRP A 257 -16.00 12.39 -9.23
C TRP A 257 -15.12 12.08 -10.45
N TYR A 258 -15.47 11.05 -11.23
CA TYR A 258 -14.67 10.58 -12.36
C TYR A 258 -14.47 11.66 -13.42
N ASN A 259 -15.54 12.40 -13.76
CA ASN A 259 -15.50 13.44 -14.78
C ASN A 259 -14.81 14.73 -14.33
N ASN A 260 -14.70 14.97 -13.02
CA ASN A 260 -14.11 16.19 -12.46
C ASN A 260 -12.74 15.98 -11.80
N ARG A 261 -12.22 14.74 -11.75
CA ARG A 261 -10.90 14.47 -11.16
C ARG A 261 -9.80 15.12 -12.02
N PRO A 262 -8.83 15.82 -11.40
CA PRO A 262 -7.78 16.52 -12.14
C PRO A 262 -6.88 15.53 -12.88
N ALA A 263 -6.42 15.92 -14.07
CA ALA A 263 -5.41 15.16 -14.81
C ALA A 263 -4.11 15.04 -13.99
N PRO A 264 -3.34 13.94 -14.15
CA PRO A 264 -2.06 13.81 -13.47
C PRO A 264 -1.10 14.91 -13.90
N THR A 265 -0.40 15.53 -12.94
CA THR A 265 0.56 16.62 -13.21
C THR A 265 1.91 16.12 -13.74
N GLU A 266 2.23 14.85 -13.50
CA GLU A 266 3.51 14.21 -13.83
C GLU A 266 3.25 12.85 -14.48
N GLU A 267 4.06 12.49 -15.47
CA GLU A 267 3.93 11.23 -16.21
C GLU A 267 4.09 10.00 -15.29
N SER A 268 4.97 10.09 -14.28
CA SER A 268 5.18 9.06 -13.25
C SER A 268 3.91 8.71 -12.45
N LEU A 269 2.93 9.62 -12.39
CA LEU A 269 1.67 9.43 -11.67
C LEU A 269 0.53 8.94 -12.57
N SER A 270 0.73 8.86 -13.89
CA SER A 270 -0.29 8.46 -14.86
C SER A 270 -0.84 7.06 -14.59
N ALA A 271 0.05 6.10 -14.30
CA ALA A 271 -0.33 4.72 -14.02
C ALA A 271 -1.24 4.60 -12.79
N ILE A 272 -0.96 5.40 -11.74
CA ILE A 272 -1.78 5.47 -10.52
C ILE A 272 -3.13 6.10 -10.85
N TRP A 273 -3.12 7.24 -11.55
CA TRP A 273 -4.35 7.94 -11.94
C TRP A 273 -5.29 7.06 -12.77
N ASN A 274 -4.75 6.28 -13.70
CA ASN A 274 -5.51 5.36 -14.55
C ASN A 274 -6.21 4.25 -13.76
N ARG A 275 -5.64 3.81 -12.63
CA ARG A 275 -6.17 2.69 -11.81
C ARG A 275 -6.96 3.13 -10.58
N GLU A 276 -6.90 4.42 -10.24
CA GLU A 276 -7.53 4.95 -9.03
C GLU A 276 -9.03 4.64 -8.95
N HIS A 277 -9.74 4.74 -10.08
CA HIS A 277 -11.17 4.43 -10.13
C HIS A 277 -11.46 2.96 -9.78
N ASP A 278 -10.66 2.02 -10.30
CA ASP A 278 -10.81 0.60 -9.97
C ASP A 278 -10.57 0.37 -8.47
N ILE A 279 -9.55 0.99 -7.89
CA ILE A 279 -9.27 0.86 -6.46
C ILE A 279 -10.43 1.43 -5.62
N ILE A 280 -10.99 2.57 -6.00
CA ILE A 280 -12.16 3.17 -5.33
C ILE A 280 -13.34 2.21 -5.36
N LEU A 281 -13.67 1.64 -6.53
CA LEU A 281 -14.79 0.71 -6.66
C LEU A 281 -14.56 -0.56 -5.82
N LYS A 282 -13.36 -1.12 -5.84
CA LYS A 282 -12.99 -2.27 -4.99
C LYS A 282 -13.12 -1.97 -3.50
N VAL A 283 -12.67 -0.80 -3.05
CA VAL A 283 -12.82 -0.37 -1.65
C VAL A 283 -14.29 -0.12 -1.30
N ALA A 284 -15.09 0.44 -2.22
CA ALA A 284 -16.51 0.64 -2.01
C ALA A 284 -17.28 -0.69 -1.87
N MET A 285 -16.92 -1.73 -2.63
CA MET A 285 -17.45 -3.09 -2.45
C MET A 285 -17.16 -3.62 -1.04
N VAL A 286 -15.93 -3.42 -0.54
CA VAL A 286 -15.54 -3.85 0.81
C VAL A 286 -16.29 -3.08 1.90
N ILE A 287 -16.46 -1.77 1.73
CA ILE A 287 -17.24 -0.95 2.69
C ILE A 287 -18.70 -1.39 2.70
N ALA A 288 -19.29 -1.63 1.53
CA ALA A 288 -20.66 -2.14 1.42
C ALA A 288 -20.82 -3.49 2.13
N MET A 289 -19.85 -4.40 1.95
CA MET A 289 -19.79 -5.67 2.66
C MET A 289 -19.71 -5.49 4.19
N CYS A 290 -18.97 -4.48 4.66
CA CYS A 290 -18.83 -4.17 6.09
C CYS A 290 -20.11 -3.62 6.74
N ASP A 291 -21.06 -3.10 5.96
CA ASP A 291 -22.36 -2.63 6.45
C ASP A 291 -23.39 -3.77 6.54
N LEU A 292 -23.10 -4.95 5.99
CA LEU A 292 -24.02 -6.10 6.03
C LEU A 292 -24.19 -6.66 7.45
N LEU A 293 -25.43 -6.80 7.88
CA LEU A 293 -25.80 -7.39 9.17
C LEU A 293 -26.17 -8.87 9.01
N LEU A 294 -25.77 -9.70 9.98
CA LEU A 294 -25.98 -11.16 9.93
C LEU A 294 -27.44 -11.62 9.83
N TRP A 295 -28.39 -10.74 10.17
CA TRP A 295 -29.81 -11.05 10.30
C TRP A 295 -30.65 -10.54 9.13
N ASP A 296 -30.04 -9.89 8.15
CA ASP A 296 -30.77 -9.42 6.98
C ASP A 296 -31.01 -10.62 6.05
N GLU A 297 -32.27 -11.06 5.93
CA GLU A 297 -32.64 -12.16 5.03
C GLU A 297 -32.61 -11.71 3.55
N ARG A 298 -32.51 -10.40 3.28
CA ARG A 298 -32.42 -9.83 1.94
C ARG A 298 -31.14 -9.01 1.80
N TYR A 299 -30.09 -9.69 1.37
CA TYR A 299 -28.86 -9.04 0.96
C TYR A 299 -29.09 -8.32 -0.37
N ASP A 300 -29.39 -7.04 -0.28
CA ASP A 300 -29.34 -6.16 -1.42
C ASP A 300 -27.86 -5.88 -1.71
N PHE A 301 -27.32 -6.56 -2.73
CA PHE A 301 -25.97 -6.38 -3.28
C PHE A 301 -25.81 -4.99 -3.91
N ILE A 302 -26.04 -3.94 -3.12
CA ILE A 302 -26.17 -2.56 -3.55
C ILE A 302 -25.08 -1.72 -2.90
N ILE A 303 -24.26 -1.10 -3.73
CA ILE A 303 -23.29 -0.08 -3.31
C ILE A 303 -24.04 1.26 -3.26
N LYS A 304 -24.29 1.73 -2.04
CA LYS A 304 -24.96 3.01 -1.76
C LYS A 304 -23.98 4.19 -1.90
N ARG A 305 -24.55 5.39 -2.03
CA ARG A 305 -23.79 6.65 -2.17
C ARG A 305 -22.69 6.83 -1.11
N HIS A 306 -22.99 6.54 0.16
CA HIS A 306 -22.02 6.75 1.24
C HIS A 306 -20.82 5.78 1.14
N HIS A 307 -21.00 4.56 0.62
CA HIS A 307 -19.90 3.63 0.39
C HIS A 307 -18.87 4.20 -0.60
N ILE A 308 -19.35 4.78 -1.71
CA ILE A 308 -18.51 5.44 -2.71
C ILE A 308 -17.80 6.65 -2.11
N GLN A 309 -18.50 7.50 -1.38
CA GLN A 309 -17.91 8.69 -0.76
C GLN A 309 -16.80 8.35 0.25
N VAL A 310 -17.03 7.33 1.09
CA VAL A 310 -16.02 6.85 2.03
C VAL A 310 -14.83 6.24 1.29
N ALA A 311 -15.07 5.44 0.24
CA ALA A 311 -14.00 4.87 -0.58
C ALA A 311 -13.14 5.94 -1.26
N GLN A 312 -13.77 6.93 -1.91
CA GLN A 312 -13.09 8.07 -2.54
C GLN A 312 -12.18 8.79 -1.55
N LYS A 313 -12.68 9.07 -0.33
CA LYS A 313 -11.90 9.71 0.72
C LYS A 313 -10.71 8.85 1.15
N LEU A 314 -10.95 7.58 1.49
CA LEU A 314 -9.89 6.67 1.96
C LEU A 314 -8.78 6.49 0.91
N VAL A 315 -9.15 6.33 -0.36
CA VAL A 315 -8.19 6.15 -1.45
C VAL A 315 -7.42 7.45 -1.73
N ALA A 316 -8.07 8.62 -1.68
CA ALA A 316 -7.40 9.90 -1.84
C ALA A 316 -6.37 10.15 -0.72
N ASP A 317 -6.72 9.83 0.53
CA ASP A 317 -5.86 10.01 1.70
C ASP A 317 -4.56 9.19 1.59
N VAL A 318 -4.63 7.95 1.13
CA VAL A 318 -3.44 7.09 0.96
C VAL A 318 -2.66 7.38 -0.31
N ARG A 319 -3.32 7.81 -1.40
CA ARG A 319 -2.68 8.14 -2.68
C ARG A 319 -1.64 9.25 -2.56
N ALA A 320 -1.92 10.28 -1.76
CA ALA A 320 -0.99 11.39 -1.54
C ALA A 320 0.42 10.90 -1.12
N ASN A 321 0.49 9.77 -0.42
CA ASN A 321 1.73 9.20 0.10
C ASN A 321 2.50 8.37 -0.93
N VAL A 322 1.81 7.72 -1.86
CA VAL A 322 2.46 6.99 -2.97
C VAL A 322 3.28 7.94 -3.83
N GLY A 323 2.73 9.12 -4.15
CA GLY A 323 3.43 10.13 -4.93
C GLY A 323 4.71 10.63 -4.23
N ALA A 324 4.66 10.82 -2.91
CA ALA A 324 5.83 11.15 -2.12
C ALA A 324 6.88 10.02 -2.21
N ILE A 325 6.48 8.76 -2.03
CA ILE A 325 7.40 7.61 -2.10
C ILE A 325 8.04 7.48 -3.48
N ILE A 326 7.28 7.66 -4.55
CA ILE A 326 7.80 7.62 -5.93
C ILE A 326 8.87 8.69 -6.13
N LYS A 327 8.60 9.93 -5.73
CA LYS A 327 9.58 11.03 -5.81
C LYS A 327 10.85 10.69 -5.03
N LEU A 328 10.66 10.19 -3.82
CA LEU A 328 11.74 9.76 -2.94
C LEU A 328 12.57 8.58 -3.52
N THR A 329 12.01 7.76 -4.40
CA THR A 329 12.71 6.64 -5.05
C THR A 329 13.36 7.03 -6.38
N THR A 330 12.80 8.00 -7.10
CA THR A 330 13.39 8.54 -8.34
C THR A 330 14.56 9.48 -8.08
N ASP A 331 14.66 10.04 -6.87
CA ASP A 331 15.83 10.82 -6.46
C ASP A 331 17.06 9.92 -6.37
N THR A 332 17.95 10.02 -7.37
CA THR A 332 19.22 9.30 -7.35
C THR A 332 20.05 9.72 -6.14
N ARG A 333 20.96 8.84 -5.69
CA ARG A 333 21.91 9.17 -4.60
C ARG A 333 22.70 10.44 -4.89
N GLU A 334 23.04 10.68 -6.16
CA GLU A 334 23.65 11.94 -6.61
C GLU A 334 22.70 13.13 -6.49
N SER A 335 21.42 13.00 -6.85
CA SER A 335 20.42 14.06 -6.67
C SER A 335 20.25 14.46 -5.21
N ALA A 336 20.15 13.48 -4.29
CA ALA A 336 20.09 13.74 -2.86
C ALA A 336 21.37 14.43 -2.31
N MET A 337 22.53 14.06 -2.83
CA MET A 337 23.80 14.72 -2.52
C MET A 337 23.85 16.15 -3.08
N PHE A 338 23.33 16.35 -4.29
CA PHE A 338 23.22 17.65 -4.95
C PHE A 338 22.30 18.60 -4.15
N GLU A 339 21.11 18.15 -3.75
CA GLU A 339 20.19 18.92 -2.91
C GLU A 339 20.79 19.28 -1.55
N THR A 340 21.52 18.35 -0.94
CA THR A 340 22.24 18.60 0.31
C THR A 340 23.26 19.73 0.16
N VAL A 341 24.03 19.73 -0.92
CA VAL A 341 25.01 20.79 -1.23
C VAL A 341 24.28 22.12 -1.49
N VAL A 342 23.23 22.11 -2.30
CA VAL A 342 22.38 23.27 -2.60
C VAL A 342 21.83 23.89 -1.31
N LYS A 343 21.27 23.07 -0.41
CA LYS A 343 20.73 23.52 0.88
C LYS A 343 21.78 24.25 1.71
N TYR A 344 22.96 23.66 1.89
CA TYR A 344 24.02 24.30 2.68
C TYR A 344 24.56 25.60 2.06
N ILE A 345 24.58 25.72 0.73
CA ILE A 345 24.99 26.95 0.04
C ILE A 345 23.88 28.01 0.13
N LYS A 346 22.60 27.65 -0.06
CA LYS A 346 21.44 28.55 0.07
C LYS A 346 21.26 29.10 1.49
N ASP A 347 21.43 28.25 2.50
CA ASP A 347 21.28 28.63 3.91
C ASP A 347 22.40 29.60 4.36
N ALA A 348 23.55 29.57 3.68
CA ALA A 348 24.65 30.47 3.93
C ALA A 348 24.42 31.83 3.25
N LYS A 349 23.72 32.75 3.94
CA LYS A 349 23.38 34.11 3.42
C LYS A 349 24.57 34.88 2.83
N ASN A 350 25.77 34.71 3.39
CA ASN A 350 26.99 35.39 2.93
C ASN A 350 27.92 34.47 2.14
N GLY A 351 27.44 33.33 1.65
CA GLY A 351 28.25 32.28 1.06
C GLY A 351 28.96 31.40 2.08
N VAL A 352 29.42 30.24 1.63
CA VAL A 352 30.07 29.23 2.46
C VAL A 352 31.49 28.95 1.96
N ALA A 353 32.48 29.00 2.85
CA ALA A 353 33.85 28.64 2.52
C ALA A 353 33.96 27.16 2.09
N HIS A 354 34.80 26.84 1.11
CA HIS A 354 34.98 25.49 0.61
C HIS A 354 35.26 24.47 1.72
N THR A 355 36.19 24.78 2.62
CA THR A 355 36.53 23.93 3.77
C THR A 355 35.38 23.75 4.75
N ALA A 356 34.55 24.78 4.95
CA ALA A 356 33.38 24.70 5.83
C ALA A 356 32.26 23.86 5.20
N LEU A 357 32.03 24.03 3.89
CA LEU A 357 31.08 23.20 3.15
C LEU A 357 31.52 21.74 3.15
N LEU A 358 32.80 21.47 2.81
CA LEU A 358 33.36 20.13 2.80
C LEU A 358 33.23 19.43 4.16
N LYS A 359 33.50 20.12 5.28
CA LYS A 359 33.29 19.57 6.63
C LYS A 359 31.83 19.22 6.93
N LYS A 360 30.86 19.97 6.39
CA LYS A 360 29.43 19.69 6.57
C LYS A 360 28.93 18.53 5.71
N VAL A 361 29.51 18.33 4.52
CA VAL A 361 29.04 17.32 3.57
C VAL A 361 29.85 16.02 3.59
N TYR A 362 31.08 16.04 4.08
CA TYR A 362 31.94 14.85 4.18
C TYR A 362 31.32 13.71 5.01
N PRO A 363 30.68 13.96 6.19
CA PRO A 363 29.98 12.90 6.93
C PRO A 363 28.82 12.25 6.17
N LYS A 364 28.34 12.89 5.10
CA LYS A 364 27.27 12.39 4.22
C LYS A 364 27.80 11.66 2.98
N GLY A 365 29.10 11.35 2.95
CA GLY A 365 29.76 10.64 1.85
C GLY A 365 30.16 11.52 0.66
N ILE A 366 30.07 12.84 0.77
CA ILE A 366 30.46 13.77 -0.30
C ILE A 366 31.94 14.13 -0.12
N GLY A 367 32.82 13.40 -0.81
CA GLY A 367 34.25 13.67 -0.86
C GLY A 367 34.60 14.90 -1.73
N SER A 368 35.85 15.36 -1.66
CA SER A 368 36.32 16.56 -2.36
C SER A 368 36.07 16.52 -3.88
N LYS A 369 36.34 15.38 -4.54
CA LYS A 369 36.14 15.21 -5.98
C LYS A 369 34.66 15.31 -6.39
N LEU A 370 33.79 14.65 -5.63
CA LEU A 370 32.35 14.71 -5.88
C LEU A 370 31.79 16.11 -5.61
N LEU A 371 32.22 16.76 -4.51
CA LEU A 371 31.83 18.14 -4.21
C LEU A 371 32.25 19.10 -5.33
N ALA A 372 33.44 18.92 -5.90
CA ALA A 372 33.91 19.73 -7.01
C ALA A 372 33.01 19.59 -8.25
N ASN A 373 32.60 18.37 -8.59
CA ASN A 373 31.69 18.11 -9.72
C ASN A 373 30.30 18.72 -9.48
N LEU A 374 29.68 18.47 -8.32
CA LEU A 374 28.35 19.01 -7.99
C LEU A 374 28.34 20.55 -8.04
N VAL A 375 29.39 21.19 -7.52
CA VAL A 375 29.54 22.65 -7.57
C VAL A 375 29.77 23.15 -8.99
N ALA A 376 30.58 22.45 -9.81
CA ALA A 376 30.81 22.84 -11.20
C ALA A 376 29.48 22.86 -11.98
N THR A 377 28.66 21.81 -11.83
CA THR A 377 27.32 21.76 -12.42
C THR A 377 26.43 22.92 -11.92
N LEU A 378 26.47 23.27 -10.63
CA LEU A 378 25.72 24.42 -10.10
C LEU A 378 26.20 25.77 -10.65
N MET A 379 27.48 25.89 -10.97
CA MET A 379 28.03 27.10 -11.60
C MET A 379 27.63 27.19 -13.07
N GLU A 380 27.72 26.08 -13.81
CA GLU A 380 27.28 26.01 -15.22
C GLU A 380 25.79 26.29 -15.35
N ALA A 381 24.97 25.81 -14.41
CA ALA A 381 23.55 26.13 -14.31
C ALA A 381 23.27 27.58 -13.84
N GLY A 382 24.31 28.35 -13.49
CA GLY A 382 24.19 29.75 -13.07
C GLY A 382 23.63 29.96 -11.65
N HIS A 383 23.57 28.92 -10.82
CA HIS A 383 23.03 28.98 -9.46
C HIS A 383 24.06 29.38 -8.41
N VAL A 384 25.34 29.08 -8.63
CA VAL A 384 26.43 29.33 -7.69
C VAL A 384 27.55 30.12 -8.35
N GLU A 385 28.15 31.03 -7.61
CA GLU A 385 29.38 31.74 -8.00
C GLU A 385 30.49 31.47 -7.00
N ILE A 386 31.73 31.46 -7.50
CA ILE A 386 32.91 31.38 -6.65
C ILE A 386 33.43 32.78 -6.39
N GLU A 387 33.51 33.14 -5.13
CA GLU A 387 34.20 34.34 -4.68
C GLU A 387 35.49 33.95 -3.95
N PHE A 388 36.56 34.72 -4.18
CA PHE A 388 37.80 34.59 -3.43
C PHE A 388 37.87 35.70 -2.39
N ARG A 389 37.90 35.34 -1.11
CA ARG A 389 37.86 36.32 0.00
C ARG A 389 39.09 36.22 0.91
N GLY A 390 39.50 37.38 1.44
CA GLY A 390 40.65 37.52 2.35
C GLY A 390 42.02 37.42 1.67
N GLU A 391 43.09 37.71 2.43
CA GLU A 391 44.48 37.71 1.92
C GLU A 391 44.93 36.36 1.37
N ARG A 392 44.44 35.25 1.96
CA ARG A 392 44.73 33.89 1.51
C ARG A 392 43.88 33.41 0.32
N ARG A 393 43.06 34.30 -0.27
CA ARG A 393 42.12 33.97 -1.36
C ARG A 393 41.33 32.69 -1.07
N ALA A 394 40.68 32.62 0.09
CA ALA A 394 39.86 31.48 0.43
C ALA A 394 38.65 31.40 -0.51
N LYS A 395 38.35 30.19 -1.00
CA LYS A 395 37.26 29.91 -1.94
C LYS A 395 35.92 29.90 -1.21
N TYR A 396 34.98 30.76 -1.62
CA TYR A 396 33.61 30.82 -1.12
C TYR A 396 32.61 30.48 -2.23
N TYR A 397 31.57 29.74 -1.87
CA TYR A 397 30.43 29.46 -2.74
C TYR A 397 29.26 30.34 -2.36
N VAL A 398 28.77 31.15 -3.29
CA VAL A 398 27.69 32.11 -3.07
C VAL A 398 26.51 31.76 -3.96
N TRP A 399 25.31 31.69 -3.37
CA TRP A 399 24.09 31.42 -4.12
C TRP A 399 23.64 32.66 -4.91
N LYS A 400 23.47 32.54 -6.22
CA LYS A 400 22.88 33.59 -7.06
C LYS A 400 21.36 33.58 -6.86
N ARG A 401 20.84 34.56 -6.12
CA ARG A 401 19.40 34.89 -6.17
C ARG A 401 19.13 35.47 -7.55
N LYS A 402 18.28 34.83 -8.36
CA LYS A 402 17.75 35.48 -9.57
C LYS A 402 17.17 36.84 -9.13
N ARG A 403 17.72 37.94 -9.67
CA ARG A 403 16.95 39.18 -9.78
C ARG A 403 15.82 38.85 -10.75
N LEU A 404 14.60 38.68 -10.23
CA LEU A 404 13.42 38.89 -11.06
C LEU A 404 13.49 40.35 -11.47
N GLY A 405 13.94 40.58 -12.71
CA GLY A 405 13.80 41.86 -13.40
C GLY A 405 12.39 41.98 -13.93
#